data_AF-A0A938GI88-F1
#
_entry.id   AF-A0A938GI88-F1
#
_cell.length_a   1.000
_cell.length_b   1.000
_cell.length_c   1.000
_cell.angle_alpha   90.00
_cell.angle_beta   90.00
_cell.angle_gamma   90.00
#
_symmetry.space_group_name_H-M   'P 1'
#
loop_
_entity.id
_entity.type
_entity.pdbx_description
1 polymer ?
#
loop_
_entity_poly.entity_id
_entity_poly.type
_entity_poly.pdbx_seq_one_letter_code
_entity_poly.pdbx_strand_id
1 'polypeptide(L)'
;MTKRLIQQIHREIAAIQSGKVAPARVWDVRPDGKGGFTRRALDPQAYRRAQESAWEKSIAATREKLGLSQPKFARLLGISVRTLHHWEQGTRTPSGAARVLLRVAARHPEVVLEAAA
;
A
#
# COMPACT_ATOMS: atom_id res chain seq x y z
N MET A 1 -25.34 -9.74 -7.73
CA MET A 1 -23.94 -9.40 -8.07
C MET A 1 -23.11 -10.67 -8.01
N THR A 2 -22.30 -11.00 -9.03
CA THR A 2 -21.59 -12.30 -9.07
C THR A 2 -20.23 -12.23 -8.37
N LYS A 3 -19.78 -13.34 -7.76
CA LYS A 3 -18.46 -13.45 -7.09
C LYS A 3 -17.30 -13.01 -8.02
N ARG A 4 -17.42 -13.29 -9.31
CA ARG A 4 -16.42 -12.94 -10.34
C ARG A 4 -16.29 -11.43 -10.53
N LEU A 5 -17.42 -10.70 -10.54
CA LEU A 5 -17.46 -9.25 -10.69
C LEU A 5 -16.84 -8.55 -9.47
N ILE A 6 -17.14 -9.02 -8.25
CA ILE A 6 -16.55 -8.46 -7.02
C ILE A 6 -15.02 -8.61 -7.02
N GLN A 7 -14.52 -9.80 -7.41
CA GLN A 7 -13.08 -10.04 -7.50
C GLN A 7 -12.40 -9.16 -8.55
N GLN A 8 -13.08 -8.89 -9.67
CA GLN A 8 -12.58 -7.96 -10.67
C GLN A 8 -12.47 -6.53 -10.11
N ILE A 9 -13.52 -6.05 -9.43
CA ILE A 9 -13.53 -4.71 -8.81
C ILE A 9 -12.38 -4.57 -7.81
N HIS A 10 -12.16 -5.55 -6.93
CA HIS A 10 -11.05 -5.49 -5.98
C HIS A 10 -9.68 -5.42 -6.67
N ARG A 11 -9.48 -6.16 -7.78
CA ARG A 11 -8.24 -6.10 -8.56
C ARG A 11 -8.03 -4.73 -9.20
N GLU A 12 -9.09 -4.14 -9.75
CA GLU A 12 -9.02 -2.81 -10.35
C GLU A 12 -8.74 -1.72 -9.30
N ILE A 13 -9.40 -1.78 -8.14
CA ILE A 13 -9.13 -0.88 -7.01
C ILE A 13 -7.67 -1.00 -6.58
N ALA A 14 -7.15 -2.22 -6.41
CA ALA A 14 -5.76 -2.43 -6.03
C ALA A 14 -4.78 -1.91 -7.10
N ALA A 15 -5.10 -2.04 -8.39
CA ALA A 15 -4.30 -1.49 -9.48
C ALA A 15 -4.27 0.05 -9.48
N ILE A 16 -5.39 0.69 -9.13
CA ILE A 16 -5.47 2.15 -8.98
C ILE A 16 -4.69 2.62 -7.75
N GLN A 17 -4.88 1.96 -6.59
CA GLN A 17 -4.20 2.27 -5.34
C GLN A 17 -2.68 2.08 -5.42
N SER A 18 -2.22 1.11 -6.20
CA SER A 18 -0.79 0.92 -6.46
C SER A 18 -0.23 1.83 -7.56
N GLY A 19 -1.07 2.65 -8.21
CA GLY A 19 -0.67 3.52 -9.32
C GLY A 19 -0.36 2.79 -10.63
N LYS A 20 -0.66 1.49 -10.74
CA LYS A 20 -0.48 0.72 -11.99
C LYS A 20 -1.43 1.16 -13.08
N VAL A 21 -2.64 1.62 -12.71
CA VAL A 21 -3.69 2.04 -13.65
C VAL A 21 -4.19 3.42 -13.26
N ALA A 22 -4.37 4.28 -14.26
CA ALA A 22 -5.04 5.56 -14.05
C ALA A 22 -6.55 5.33 -14.07
N PRO A 23 -7.30 5.85 -13.09
CA PRO A 23 -8.76 5.82 -13.14
C PRO A 23 -9.27 6.67 -14.31
N ALA A 24 -10.49 6.42 -14.78
CA ALA A 24 -11.08 7.22 -15.85
C ALA A 24 -11.36 8.68 -15.41
N ARG A 25 -11.69 8.88 -14.12
CA ARG A 25 -12.00 10.19 -13.54
C ARG A 25 -11.68 10.19 -12.05
N VAL A 26 -11.20 11.32 -11.56
CA VAL A 26 -10.91 11.53 -10.13
C VAL A 26 -11.56 12.82 -9.66
N TRP A 27 -12.20 12.77 -8.50
CA TRP A 27 -12.74 13.93 -7.81
C TRP A 27 -12.07 14.06 -6.45
N ASP A 28 -11.56 15.24 -6.16
CA ASP A 28 -11.25 15.67 -4.80
C ASP A 28 -12.54 16.19 -4.18
N VAL A 29 -13.05 15.51 -3.15
CA VAL A 29 -14.30 15.85 -2.48
C VAL A 29 -13.96 16.39 -1.09
N ARG A 30 -14.39 17.62 -0.82
CA ARG A 30 -14.11 18.31 0.45
C ARG A 30 -15.40 18.82 1.08
N PRO A 31 -15.52 18.78 2.42
CA PRO A 31 -16.65 19.39 3.09
C PRO A 31 -16.64 20.91 2.84
N ASP A 32 -17.82 21.50 2.66
CA ASP A 32 -17.98 22.94 2.41
C ASP A 32 -18.13 23.78 3.70
N GLY A 33 -18.18 23.12 4.87
CA GLY A 33 -18.39 23.76 6.18
C GLY A 33 -19.85 24.12 6.50
N LYS A 34 -20.79 23.87 5.58
CA LYS A 34 -22.23 24.12 5.71
C LYS A 34 -23.07 22.84 5.70
N GLY A 35 -22.41 21.68 5.84
CA GLY A 35 -23.04 20.37 5.77
C GLY A 35 -23.16 19.79 4.35
N GLY A 36 -22.60 20.48 3.35
CA GLY A 36 -22.47 19.99 1.98
C GLY A 36 -21.04 19.60 1.62
N PHE A 37 -20.85 19.28 0.33
CA PHE A 37 -19.56 18.90 -0.21
C PHE A 37 -19.29 19.65 -1.52
N THR A 38 -18.04 20.08 -1.68
CA THR A 38 -17.51 20.56 -2.95
C THR A 38 -16.73 19.45 -3.62
N ARG A 39 -16.75 19.42 -4.96
CA ARG A 39 -15.93 18.50 -5.75
C ARG A 39 -15.07 19.27 -6.74
N ARG A 40 -13.81 18.87 -6.86
CA ARG A 40 -12.87 19.38 -7.85
C ARG A 40 -12.36 18.22 -8.70
N ALA A 41 -12.39 18.36 -10.02
CA ALA A 41 -11.80 17.37 -10.90
C ALA A 41 -10.28 17.38 -10.74
N LEU A 42 -9.68 16.19 -10.60
CA LEU A 42 -8.24 16.01 -10.64
C LEU A 42 -7.84 15.36 -11.97
N ASP A 43 -6.63 15.68 -12.44
CA ASP A 43 -6.02 14.96 -13.56
C ASP A 43 -5.75 13.51 -13.16
N PRO A 44 -6.34 12.51 -13.87
CA PRO A 44 -6.16 11.11 -13.50
C PRO A 44 -4.71 10.63 -13.61
N GLN A 45 -3.90 11.22 -14.51
CA GLN A 45 -2.51 10.83 -14.66
C GLN A 45 -1.64 11.34 -13.52
N ALA A 46 -1.85 12.59 -13.08
CA ALA A 46 -1.23 13.12 -11.86
C ALA A 46 -1.63 12.29 -10.63
N TYR A 47 -2.91 11.92 -10.49
CA TYR A 47 -3.37 11.05 -9.40
C TYR A 47 -2.66 9.71 -9.41
N ARG A 48 -2.57 9.03 -10.56
CA ARG A 48 -1.87 7.76 -10.71
C ARG A 48 -0.40 7.86 -10.27
N ARG A 49 0.34 8.86 -10.74
CA ARG A 49 1.76 9.06 -10.37
C ARG A 49 1.92 9.28 -8.86
N ALA A 50 0.99 10.00 -8.24
CA ALA A 50 0.99 10.18 -6.79
C ALA A 50 0.74 8.85 -6.04
N GLN A 51 -0.21 8.03 -6.52
CA GLN A 51 -0.46 6.69 -5.96
C GLN A 51 0.75 5.77 -6.13
N GLU A 52 1.37 5.75 -7.30
CA GLU A 52 2.58 4.97 -7.58
C GLU A 52 3.72 5.35 -6.62
N SER A 53 4.01 6.65 -6.50
CA SER A 53 5.03 7.14 -5.55
C SER A 53 4.69 6.79 -4.10
N ALA A 54 3.42 6.79 -3.70
CA ALA A 54 3.00 6.39 -2.36
C ALA A 54 3.14 4.88 -2.14
N TRP A 55 2.73 4.08 -3.13
CA TRP A 55 2.85 2.63 -3.14
C TRP A 55 4.31 2.18 -3.02
N GLU A 56 5.21 2.76 -3.80
CA GLU A 56 6.65 2.45 -3.77
C GLU A 56 7.28 2.64 -2.39
N LYS A 57 6.72 3.52 -1.55
CA LYS A 57 7.16 3.80 -0.18
C LYS A 57 6.43 2.96 0.87
N SER A 58 5.45 2.15 0.47
CA SER A 58 4.63 1.34 1.35
C SER A 58 5.36 0.07 1.80
N ILE A 59 4.91 -0.46 2.94
CA ILE A 59 5.42 -1.73 3.49
C ILE A 59 5.05 -2.90 2.58
N ALA A 60 3.85 -2.86 1.99
CA ALA A 60 3.38 -3.89 1.06
C ALA A 60 4.27 -3.97 -0.19
N ALA A 61 4.68 -2.83 -0.75
CA ALA A 61 5.58 -2.81 -1.90
C ALA A 61 6.95 -3.41 -1.57
N THR A 62 7.54 -3.09 -0.41
CA THR A 62 8.79 -3.72 0.05
C THR A 62 8.65 -5.25 0.13
N ARG A 63 7.55 -5.73 0.72
CA ARG A 63 7.26 -7.18 0.79
C ARG A 63 7.13 -7.81 -0.59
N GLU A 64 6.41 -7.17 -1.50
CA GLU A 64 6.17 -7.68 -2.85
C GLU A 64 7.46 -7.72 -3.68
N LYS A 65 8.35 -6.72 -3.54
CA LYS A 65 9.68 -6.71 -4.17
C LYS A 65 10.55 -7.88 -3.71
N LEU A 66 10.38 -8.32 -2.46
CA LEU A 66 11.04 -9.51 -1.91
C LEU A 66 10.40 -10.83 -2.36
N GLY A 67 9.26 -10.80 -3.07
CA GLY A 67 8.54 -12.01 -3.49
C GLY A 67 7.92 -12.78 -2.31
N LEU A 68 7.68 -12.12 -1.18
CA LEU A 68 7.21 -12.78 0.05
C LEU A 68 5.71 -12.62 0.25
N SER A 69 5.07 -13.69 0.75
CA SER A 69 3.72 -13.61 1.30
C SER A 69 3.74 -12.88 2.65
N GLN A 70 2.59 -12.36 3.08
CA GLN A 70 2.47 -11.71 4.40
C GLN A 70 2.98 -12.62 5.55
N PRO A 71 2.66 -13.92 5.62
CA PRO A 71 3.23 -14.79 6.66
C PRO A 71 4.74 -14.92 6.60
N LYS A 72 5.33 -15.08 5.40
CA LYS A 72 6.78 -15.20 5.25
C LYS A 72 7.50 -13.90 5.65
N PHE A 73 6.96 -12.76 5.26
CA PHE A 73 7.52 -11.45 5.61
C PHE A 73 7.34 -11.11 7.09
N ALA A 74 6.21 -11.45 7.69
CA ALA A 74 6.01 -11.28 9.13
C ALA A 74 7.01 -12.12 9.93
N ARG A 75 7.26 -13.37 9.50
CA ARG A 75 8.30 -14.24 10.08
C ARG A 75 9.70 -13.64 9.91
N LEU A 76 10.03 -13.12 8.72
CA LEU A 76 11.29 -12.44 8.44
C LEU A 76 11.55 -11.28 9.42
N LEU A 77 10.51 -10.52 9.75
CA LEU A 77 10.60 -9.39 10.67
C LEU A 77 10.42 -9.76 12.15
N GLY A 78 10.17 -11.04 12.47
CA GLY A 78 9.91 -11.49 13.84
C GLY A 78 8.62 -10.94 14.46
N ILE A 79 7.58 -10.68 13.66
CA ILE A 79 6.29 -10.13 14.12
C ILE A 79 5.12 -11.02 13.74
N SER A 80 3.96 -10.79 14.37
CA SER A 80 2.72 -11.47 13.96
C SER A 80 2.22 -10.99 12.60
N VAL A 81 1.55 -11.87 11.85
CA VAL A 81 0.86 -11.50 10.59
C VAL A 81 -0.17 -10.40 10.84
N ARG A 82 -0.84 -10.43 12.00
CA ARG A 82 -1.79 -9.38 12.42
C ARG A 82 -1.11 -8.02 12.54
N THR A 83 0.08 -7.96 13.12
CA THR A 83 0.88 -6.72 13.22
C THR A 83 1.21 -6.20 11.82
N LEU A 84 1.75 -7.07 10.95
CA LEU A 84 2.07 -6.70 9.57
C LEU A 84 0.83 -6.21 8.82
N HIS A 85 -0.31 -6.88 8.97
CA HIS A 85 -1.56 -6.48 8.35
C HIS A 85 -1.98 -5.07 8.78
N HIS A 86 -1.95 -4.76 10.08
CA HIS A 86 -2.27 -3.41 10.55
C HIS A 86 -1.34 -2.33 10.01
N TRP A 87 -0.05 -2.66 9.83
CA TRP A 87 0.94 -1.77 9.22
C TRP A 87 0.70 -1.57 7.72
N GLU A 88 0.47 -2.64 6.95
CA GLU A 88 0.18 -2.54 5.51
C GLU A 88 -1.14 -1.80 5.23
N GLN A 89 -2.12 -1.91 6.13
CA GLN A 89 -3.37 -1.16 6.06
C GLN A 89 -3.27 0.28 6.61
N GLY A 90 -2.13 0.68 7.19
CA GLY A 90 -1.93 2.01 7.76
C GLY A 90 -2.72 2.29 9.05
N THR A 91 -3.41 1.29 9.62
CA THR A 91 -4.20 1.43 10.86
C THR A 91 -3.31 1.50 12.11
N ARG A 92 -2.06 1.04 12.01
CA ARG A 92 -1.03 1.18 13.05
C ARG A 92 0.30 1.53 12.40
N THR A 93 1.15 2.21 13.15
CA THR A 93 2.49 2.59 12.70
C THR A 93 3.55 1.65 13.28
N PRO A 94 4.61 1.31 12.51
CA PRO A 94 5.74 0.56 13.05
C PRO A 94 6.54 1.39 14.06
N SER A 95 7.17 0.71 15.02
CA SER A 95 8.10 1.35 15.96
C SER A 95 9.30 2.00 15.24
N GLY A 96 10.08 2.81 15.96
CA GLY A 96 11.31 3.42 15.41
C GLY A 96 12.25 2.39 14.81
N ALA A 97 12.60 1.35 15.57
CA ALA A 97 13.47 0.26 15.11
C ALA A 97 12.86 -0.50 13.92
N ALA A 98 11.56 -0.81 13.96
CA ALA A 98 10.90 -1.49 12.84
C ALA A 98 10.95 -0.66 11.54
N ARG A 99 10.78 0.67 11.62
CA ARG A 99 10.94 1.57 10.47
C ARG A 99 12.37 1.61 9.92
N VAL A 100 13.38 1.41 10.77
CA VAL A 100 14.78 1.27 10.30
C VAL A 100 14.91 -0.05 9.56
N LEU A 101 14.49 -1.17 10.14
CA LEU A 101 14.56 -2.49 9.52
C LEU A 101 13.82 -2.55 8.18
N LEU A 102 12.62 -1.98 8.09
CA LEU A 102 11.85 -1.89 6.85
C LEU A 102 12.58 -1.10 5.75
N ARG A 103 13.33 -0.04 6.12
CA ARG A 103 14.16 0.72 5.18
C ARG A 103 15.38 -0.09 4.72
N VAL A 104 15.99 -0.86 5.61
CA VAL A 104 17.07 -1.78 5.25
C VAL A 104 16.53 -2.83 4.29
N ALA A 105 15.42 -3.50 4.61
CA ALA A 105 14.78 -4.50 3.74
C ALA A 105 14.42 -3.94 2.35
N ALA A 106 14.03 -2.67 2.27
CA ALA A 106 13.69 -2.01 1.00
C ALA A 106 14.91 -1.66 0.14
N ARG A 107 16.08 -1.42 0.73
CA ARG A 107 17.31 -0.98 0.03
C ARG A 107 18.31 -2.10 -0.18
N HIS A 108 18.40 -3.01 0.78
CA HIS A 108 19.37 -4.09 0.90
C HIS A 108 18.63 -5.39 1.27
N PRO A 109 17.76 -5.88 0.37
CA PRO A 109 16.96 -7.09 0.63
C PRO A 109 17.82 -8.31 0.99
N GLU A 110 18.99 -8.44 0.38
CA GLU A 110 19.96 -9.51 0.59
C GLU A 110 20.39 -9.63 2.06
N VAL A 111 20.66 -8.50 2.72
CA VAL A 111 21.12 -8.45 4.12
C VAL A 111 20.07 -8.99 5.07
N VAL A 112 18.79 -8.65 4.83
CA VAL A 112 17.70 -9.08 5.71
C VAL A 112 17.36 -10.56 5.48
N LEU A 113 17.47 -11.04 4.25
CA LEU A 113 17.25 -12.45 3.93
C LEU A 113 18.35 -13.34 4.51
N GLU A 114 19.61 -12.89 4.47
CA GLU A 114 20.74 -13.59 5.09
C GLU A 114 20.59 -13.67 6.62
N ALA A 115 20.27 -12.55 7.27
CA ALA A 115 20.12 -12.49 8.72
C ALA A 115 18.96 -13.34 9.27
N ALA A 116 18.04 -13.76 8.41
CA ALA A 116 16.86 -14.56 8.78
C ALA A 116 16.94 -16.02 8.32
N ALA A 117 18.03 -16.43 7.66
CA ALA A 117 18.34 -17.81 7.32
C ALA A 117 18.74 -18.60 8.56
#